data_AF-A0A942C559-F1
#
_entry.id   AF-A0A942C559-F1
#
_cell.length_a   1.000
_cell.length_b   1.000
_cell.length_c   1.000
_cell.angle_alpha   90.00
_cell.angle_beta   90.00
_cell.angle_gamma   90.00
#
_symmetry.space_group_name_H-M   'P 1'
#
loop_
_entity.id
_entity.type
_entity.pdbx_description
1 polymer ?
#
loop_
_entity_poly.entity_id
_entity_poly.type
_entity_poly.pdbx_seq_one_letter_code
_entity_poly.pdbx_strand_id
1 'polypeptide(L)'
;MRYFVLSLIVLLLLFALACSGSVVQEKQIGTKVPSSNQTAQQKAPEIKELKDFELQMIEGSGGLKPLKLSQTVGQGKVVVIDFWATWCGPCRKSIPDLVALHDEYQSKGVEIFGLSVEDPEEANRMDPTKRNQEAVLNMSKDFKINYRVGFAPDNMFVAFDRSGVVPQTFIFGKDGTLIKHVRGFNPNVTPKELRDNIDKALNS
;
A
#
# COMPACT_ATOMS: atom_id res chain seq x y z
N MET A 1 33.56 69.84 -3.27
CA MET A 1 32.92 69.34 -4.51
C MET A 1 33.82 68.53 -5.46
N ARG A 2 35.16 68.47 -5.27
CA ARG A 2 36.07 67.67 -6.13
C ARG A 2 36.36 66.24 -5.66
N TYR A 3 36.07 65.90 -4.39
CA TYR A 3 36.32 64.55 -3.84
C TYR A 3 35.15 63.56 -4.00
N PHE A 4 33.92 64.05 -4.23
CA PHE A 4 32.75 63.17 -4.39
C PHE A 4 32.66 62.55 -5.79
N VAL A 5 33.16 63.27 -6.82
CA VAL A 5 33.20 62.78 -8.21
C VAL A 5 34.36 61.78 -8.42
N LEU A 6 35.48 61.95 -7.70
CA LEU A 6 36.60 61.00 -7.73
C LEU A 6 36.29 59.66 -7.05
N SER A 7 35.39 59.63 -6.06
CA SER A 7 35.02 58.38 -5.38
C SER A 7 34.00 57.54 -6.17
N LEU A 8 33.16 58.16 -7.01
CA LEU A 8 32.19 57.44 -7.85
C LEU A 8 32.84 56.83 -9.11
N ILE A 9 33.90 57.43 -9.63
CA ILE A 9 34.63 56.93 -10.81
C ILE A 9 35.55 55.74 -10.44
N VAL A 10 36.12 55.71 -9.23
CA VAL A 10 36.90 54.58 -8.75
C VAL A 10 36.02 53.35 -8.44
N LEU A 11 34.76 53.53 -8.04
CA LEU A 11 33.84 52.42 -7.77
C LEU A 11 33.25 51.81 -9.06
N LEU A 12 33.09 52.59 -10.14
CA LEU A 12 32.63 52.09 -11.45
C LEU A 12 33.73 51.40 -12.28
N LEU A 13 35.02 51.73 -12.06
CA LEU A 13 36.14 51.05 -12.72
C LEU A 13 36.55 49.73 -12.05
N LEU A 14 36.15 49.48 -10.80
CA LEU A 14 36.36 48.19 -10.12
C LEU A 14 35.34 47.11 -10.53
N PHE A 15 34.23 47.48 -11.18
CA PHE A 15 33.19 46.54 -11.60
C PHE A 15 33.38 45.95 -13.02
N ALA A 16 34.39 46.41 -13.78
CA ALA A 16 34.52 46.08 -15.21
C ALA A 16 35.72 45.17 -15.58
N LEU A 17 36.44 44.57 -14.63
CA LEU A 17 37.72 43.87 -14.92
C LEU A 17 37.90 42.46 -14.33
N ALA A 18 36.81 41.72 -14.12
CA ALA A 18 36.93 40.30 -13.77
C ALA A 18 35.83 39.42 -14.40
N CYS A 19 35.65 39.54 -15.71
CA CYS A 19 35.09 38.47 -16.54
C CYS A 19 36.15 38.02 -17.55
N SER A 20 37.06 37.17 -17.09
CA SER A 20 37.86 36.30 -17.97
C SER A 20 37.93 34.93 -17.29
N GLY A 21 37.36 33.95 -17.98
CA GLY A 21 37.01 32.66 -17.43
C GLY A 21 38.17 31.88 -16.84
N SER A 22 37.85 31.13 -15.79
CA SER A 22 38.48 29.85 -15.50
C SER A 22 37.33 28.86 -15.36
N VAL A 23 37.19 28.01 -16.37
CA VAL A 23 36.35 26.83 -16.36
C VAL A 23 36.77 25.98 -15.16
N VAL A 24 36.01 26.02 -14.08
CA VAL A 24 36.10 25.03 -13.01
C VAL A 24 35.40 23.79 -13.55
N GLN A 25 36.22 22.79 -13.90
CA GLN A 25 35.78 21.45 -14.21
C GLN A 25 34.98 20.89 -13.02
N GLU A 26 33.67 20.89 -13.17
CA GLU A 26 32.78 20.08 -12.35
C GLU A 26 33.14 18.62 -12.59
N LYS A 27 33.78 18.02 -11.60
CA LYS A 27 34.12 16.59 -11.54
C LYS A 27 32.82 15.80 -11.77
N GLN A 28 32.65 15.32 -13.00
CA GLN A 28 31.63 14.38 -13.42
C GLN A 28 31.79 13.06 -12.63
N ILE A 29 31.25 13.03 -11.41
CA ILE A 29 30.76 11.79 -10.82
C ILE A 29 29.36 11.64 -11.40
N GLY A 30 29.31 11.01 -12.58
CA GLY A 30 28.08 10.80 -13.32
C GLY A 30 27.08 9.98 -12.53
N THR A 31 26.12 10.63 -11.89
CA THR A 31 24.79 10.07 -11.75
C THR A 31 23.98 10.61 -12.91
N LYS A 32 23.97 9.84 -14.01
CA LYS A 32 22.87 9.88 -14.98
C LYS A 32 21.59 10.05 -14.17
N VAL A 33 20.86 11.15 -14.37
CA VAL A 33 19.42 11.16 -14.12
C VAL A 33 18.87 10.15 -15.12
N PRO A 34 18.46 8.94 -14.71
CA PRO A 34 17.74 8.09 -15.62
C PRO A 34 16.34 8.70 -15.67
N SER A 35 16.05 9.41 -16.75
CA SER A 35 14.71 9.40 -17.30
C SER A 35 14.44 7.94 -17.67
N SER A 36 13.97 7.16 -16.71
CA SER A 36 13.45 5.84 -16.93
C SER A 36 11.98 5.88 -16.54
N ASN A 37 11.14 5.90 -17.58
CA ASN A 37 9.87 5.21 -17.57
C ASN A 37 10.04 3.87 -16.83
N GLN A 38 9.72 3.86 -15.55
CA GLN A 38 9.55 2.65 -14.76
C GLN A 38 8.33 2.86 -13.89
N THR A 39 7.17 2.66 -14.52
CA THR A 39 6.13 1.84 -13.91
C THR A 39 6.75 0.47 -13.64
N ALA A 40 7.61 0.37 -12.62
CA ALA A 40 8.00 -0.90 -12.03
C ALA A 40 6.79 -1.33 -11.21
N GLN A 41 5.79 -1.85 -11.91
CA GLN A 41 4.70 -2.58 -11.31
C GLN A 41 5.34 -3.84 -10.70
N GLN A 42 5.74 -3.73 -9.43
CA GLN A 42 6.27 -4.86 -8.67
C GLN A 42 5.26 -6.00 -8.76
N LYS A 43 5.69 -7.10 -9.39
CA LYS A 43 4.90 -8.31 -9.56
C LYS A 43 4.64 -8.88 -8.18
N ALA A 44 3.37 -8.96 -7.77
CA ALA A 44 3.00 -9.65 -6.53
C ALA A 44 3.47 -11.12 -6.59
N PRO A 45 3.65 -11.78 -5.43
CA PRO A 45 4.18 -13.14 -5.37
C PRO A 45 3.42 -14.10 -6.27
N GLU A 46 4.16 -15.02 -6.90
CA GLU A 46 3.53 -16.06 -7.72
C GLU A 46 2.75 -17.04 -6.84
N ILE A 47 1.72 -17.70 -7.39
CA ILE A 47 0.91 -18.69 -6.65
C ILE A 47 1.74 -19.76 -5.95
N LYS A 48 2.88 -20.13 -6.52
CA LYS A 48 3.80 -21.10 -5.91
C LYS A 48 4.37 -20.59 -4.57
N GLU A 49 4.60 -19.29 -4.45
CA GLU A 49 5.12 -18.61 -3.26
C GLU A 49 4.02 -18.37 -2.21
N LEU A 50 2.74 -18.36 -2.62
CA LEU A 50 1.61 -18.23 -1.70
C LEU A 50 1.38 -19.46 -0.82
N LYS A 51 1.99 -20.61 -1.15
CA LYS A 51 1.71 -21.89 -0.47
C LYS A 51 2.15 -21.95 0.98
N ASP A 52 3.14 -21.14 1.33
CA ASP A 52 3.81 -21.19 2.63
C ASP A 52 3.28 -20.13 3.60
N PHE A 53 2.42 -19.21 3.14
CA PHE A 53 1.79 -18.24 4.02
C PHE A 53 0.60 -18.85 4.77
N GLU A 54 0.70 -18.82 6.10
CA GLU A 54 -0.35 -19.22 7.02
C GLU A 54 -0.93 -17.97 7.68
N LEU A 55 -2.23 -17.78 7.50
CA LEU A 55 -3.01 -16.69 8.07
C LEU A 55 -3.58 -17.11 9.42
N GLN A 56 -3.69 -16.19 10.37
CA GLN A 56 -4.43 -16.42 11.61
C GLN A 56 -5.84 -15.82 11.47
N MET A 57 -6.80 -16.65 11.10
CA MET A 57 -8.18 -16.20 10.87
C MET A 57 -8.97 -16.12 12.17
N ILE A 58 -9.77 -15.06 12.31
CA ILE A 58 -10.70 -14.92 13.43
C ILE A 58 -11.94 -15.79 13.16
N GLU A 59 -12.29 -16.66 14.10
CA GLU A 59 -13.51 -17.47 14.09
C GLU A 59 -14.36 -17.22 15.35
N GLY A 60 -15.69 -17.33 15.19
CA GLY A 60 -16.66 -17.25 16.29
C GLY A 60 -16.52 -15.97 17.12
N SER A 61 -16.39 -16.13 18.44
CA SER A 61 -16.27 -15.02 19.39
C SER A 61 -14.85 -14.44 19.52
N GLY A 62 -13.91 -14.84 18.65
CA GLY A 62 -12.51 -14.37 18.70
C GLY A 62 -11.46 -15.47 18.81
N GLY A 63 -11.76 -16.73 18.48
CA GLY A 63 -10.72 -17.75 18.37
C GLY A 63 -9.85 -17.50 17.13
N LEU A 64 -8.54 -17.77 17.20
CA LEU A 64 -7.66 -17.75 16.04
C LEU A 64 -7.50 -19.16 15.47
N LYS A 65 -7.60 -19.29 14.16
CA LYS A 65 -7.40 -20.56 13.46
C LYS A 65 -6.51 -20.38 12.24
N PRO A 66 -5.52 -21.26 12.04
CA PRO A 66 -4.66 -21.20 10.88
C PRO A 66 -5.44 -21.48 9.59
N LEU A 67 -5.12 -20.72 8.54
CA LEU A 67 -5.57 -20.96 7.17
C LEU A 67 -4.39 -20.76 6.22
N LYS A 68 -4.04 -21.76 5.42
CA LYS A 68 -3.01 -21.60 4.39
C LYS A 68 -3.60 -20.85 3.21
N LEU A 69 -2.89 -19.85 2.71
CA LEU A 69 -3.41 -19.02 1.63
C LEU A 69 -3.67 -19.83 0.35
N SER A 70 -2.88 -20.86 0.08
CA SER A 70 -3.09 -21.81 -1.03
C SER A 70 -4.39 -22.60 -0.96
N GLN A 71 -5.06 -22.67 0.18
CA GLN A 71 -6.39 -23.28 0.32
C GLN A 71 -7.52 -22.36 -0.17
N THR A 72 -7.19 -21.13 -0.58
CA THR A 72 -8.15 -20.11 -1.02
C THR A 72 -7.84 -19.63 -2.43
N VAL A 73 -6.67 -19.02 -2.62
CA VAL A 73 -6.24 -18.46 -3.90
C VAL A 73 -5.98 -19.58 -4.90
N GLY A 74 -6.55 -19.46 -6.10
CA GLY A 74 -6.43 -20.46 -7.17
C GLY A 74 -7.32 -21.69 -6.99
N GLN A 75 -8.29 -21.64 -6.08
CA GLN A 75 -9.24 -22.74 -5.81
C GLN A 75 -10.61 -22.51 -6.47
N GLY A 76 -10.65 -21.84 -7.62
CA GLY A 76 -11.86 -21.68 -8.43
C GLY A 76 -12.76 -20.50 -8.05
N LYS A 77 -12.35 -19.67 -7.08
CA LYS A 77 -13.01 -18.41 -6.70
C LYS A 77 -12.10 -17.22 -6.95
N VAL A 78 -12.70 -16.07 -7.21
CA VAL A 78 -11.98 -14.79 -7.12
C VAL A 78 -11.70 -14.52 -5.65
N VAL A 79 -10.46 -14.13 -5.34
CA VAL A 79 -10.05 -13.80 -3.97
C VAL A 79 -9.58 -12.36 -3.91
N VAL A 80 -10.15 -11.59 -2.98
CA VAL A 80 -9.71 -10.23 -2.67
C VAL A 80 -9.05 -10.24 -1.30
N ILE A 81 -7.79 -9.80 -1.23
CA ILE A 81 -7.05 -9.66 0.03
C ILE A 81 -6.82 -8.18 0.26
N ASP A 82 -7.29 -7.66 1.40
CA ASP A 82 -7.05 -6.30 1.84
C ASP A 82 -6.15 -6.30 3.09
N PHE A 83 -4.97 -5.70 2.99
CA PHE A 83 -4.11 -5.44 4.15
C PHE A 83 -4.50 -4.12 4.78
N TRP A 84 -4.75 -4.15 6.08
CA TRP A 84 -5.22 -2.99 6.83
C TRP A 84 -4.64 -2.98 8.25
N ALA A 85 -4.92 -1.90 8.99
CA ALA A 85 -4.62 -1.82 10.41
C ALA A 85 -5.66 -0.94 11.11
N THR A 86 -5.91 -1.18 12.40
CA THR A 86 -6.95 -0.45 13.12
C THR A 86 -6.62 1.03 13.32
N TRP A 87 -5.33 1.39 13.41
CA TRP A 87 -4.87 2.78 13.51
C TRP A 87 -4.90 3.53 12.17
N CYS A 88 -5.11 2.84 11.05
CA CYS A 88 -5.01 3.40 9.70
C CYS A 88 -6.30 4.17 9.31
N GLY A 89 -6.20 5.50 9.25
CA GLY A 89 -7.30 6.38 8.86
C GLY A 89 -7.86 6.11 7.45
N PRO A 90 -7.04 5.96 6.40
CA PRO A 90 -7.53 5.60 5.08
C PRO A 90 -8.20 4.22 5.03
N CYS A 91 -7.71 3.23 5.79
CA CYS A 91 -8.31 1.90 5.88
C CYS A 91 -9.74 1.95 6.44
N ARG A 92 -9.96 2.77 7.48
CA ARG A 92 -11.30 3.04 8.02
C ARG A 92 -12.27 3.60 6.98
N LYS A 93 -11.76 4.33 5.97
CA LYS A 93 -12.58 4.88 4.88
C LYS A 93 -12.84 3.87 3.77
N SER A 94 -11.95 2.90 3.54
CA SER A 94 -12.11 1.87 2.50
C SER A 94 -12.99 0.71 2.93
N ILE A 95 -13.03 0.38 4.24
CA ILE A 95 -13.80 -0.76 4.75
C ILE A 95 -15.29 -0.72 4.38
N PRO A 96 -16.02 0.40 4.49
CA PRO A 96 -17.42 0.45 4.05
C PRO A 96 -17.62 0.03 2.59
N ASP A 97 -16.69 0.39 1.70
CA ASP A 97 -16.75 -0.03 0.29
C ASP A 97 -16.50 -1.55 0.15
N LEU A 98 -15.56 -2.11 0.92
CA LEU A 98 -15.32 -3.56 0.95
C LEU A 98 -16.51 -4.34 1.50
N VAL A 99 -17.21 -3.81 2.51
CA VAL A 99 -18.45 -4.40 3.05
C VAL A 99 -19.53 -4.47 1.97
N ALA A 100 -19.73 -3.36 1.25
CA ALA A 100 -20.69 -3.30 0.14
C ALA A 100 -20.32 -4.24 -1.01
N LEU A 101 -19.02 -4.33 -1.36
CA LEU A 101 -18.53 -5.27 -2.36
C LEU A 101 -18.74 -6.72 -1.92
N HIS A 102 -18.51 -7.06 -0.65
CA HIS A 102 -18.77 -8.40 -0.16
C HIS A 102 -20.26 -8.76 -0.28
N ASP A 103 -21.17 -7.86 0.11
CA ASP A 103 -22.62 -8.08 -0.06
C ASP A 103 -23.00 -8.32 -1.52
N GLU A 104 -22.39 -7.56 -2.44
CA GLU A 104 -22.66 -7.62 -3.88
C GLU A 104 -22.11 -8.89 -4.55
N TYR A 105 -20.97 -9.40 -4.09
CA TYR A 105 -20.17 -10.38 -4.82
C TYR A 105 -20.01 -11.75 -4.14
N GLN A 106 -20.30 -11.90 -2.85
CA GLN A 106 -20.12 -13.17 -2.13
C GLN A 106 -20.87 -14.35 -2.79
N SER A 107 -22.07 -14.10 -3.34
CA SER A 107 -22.88 -15.10 -4.03
C SER A 107 -22.45 -15.36 -5.48
N LYS A 108 -21.52 -14.57 -6.00
CA LYS A 108 -21.00 -14.64 -7.38
C LYS A 108 -19.65 -15.35 -7.47
N GLY A 109 -19.19 -15.98 -6.39
CA GLY A 109 -17.91 -16.68 -6.36
C GLY A 109 -16.70 -15.79 -6.04
N VAL A 110 -16.92 -14.70 -5.29
CA VAL A 110 -15.86 -13.84 -4.75
C VAL A 110 -15.74 -14.05 -3.24
N GLU A 111 -14.52 -14.17 -2.72
CA GLU A 111 -14.24 -14.24 -1.29
C GLU A 111 -13.30 -13.09 -0.90
N ILE A 112 -13.67 -12.32 0.13
CA ILE A 112 -12.89 -11.18 0.62
C ILE A 112 -12.26 -11.54 1.97
N PHE A 113 -10.96 -11.25 2.10
CA PHE A 113 -10.17 -11.39 3.31
C PHE A 113 -9.60 -10.03 3.73
N GLY A 114 -10.02 -9.52 4.88
CA GLY A 114 -9.39 -8.38 5.54
C GLY A 114 -8.30 -8.86 6.49
N LEU A 115 -7.03 -8.71 6.12
CA LEU A 115 -5.90 -9.16 6.93
C LEU A 115 -5.25 -7.97 7.63
N SER A 116 -5.35 -7.94 8.95
CA SER A 116 -4.61 -6.96 9.75
C SER A 116 -3.12 -7.27 9.69
N VAL A 117 -2.30 -6.23 9.58
CA VAL A 117 -0.82 -6.31 9.69
C VAL A 117 -0.34 -6.08 11.12
N GLU A 118 -1.27 -5.99 12.08
CA GLU A 118 -0.98 -5.87 13.50
C GLU A 118 -0.70 -7.27 14.10
N ASP A 119 0.02 -7.34 15.21
CA ASP A 119 0.18 -8.60 15.96
C ASP A 119 -1.05 -8.81 16.85
N PRO A 120 -1.72 -9.98 16.79
CA PRO A 120 -2.93 -10.24 17.57
C PRO A 120 -2.73 -10.20 19.09
N GLU A 121 -1.51 -10.41 19.60
CA GLU A 121 -1.17 -10.43 21.01
C GLU A 121 -0.49 -9.12 21.48
N GLU A 122 0.08 -8.34 20.57
CA GLU A 122 0.83 -7.13 20.93
C GLU A 122 -0.07 -5.90 21.11
N ALA A 123 -0.32 -5.51 22.36
CA ALA A 123 -0.90 -4.22 22.70
C ALA A 123 0.08 -3.35 23.49
N ASN A 124 0.37 -2.15 23.00
CA ASN A 124 1.16 -1.18 23.74
C ASN A 124 0.40 0.14 23.89
N ARG A 125 0.06 0.54 25.13
CA ARG A 125 -0.65 1.80 25.38
C ARG A 125 0.18 3.05 25.08
N MET A 126 1.51 2.92 25.06
CA MET A 126 2.43 4.02 24.75
C MET A 126 2.69 4.18 23.25
N ASP A 127 2.43 3.14 22.45
CA ASP A 127 2.52 3.19 20.98
C ASP A 127 1.12 2.97 20.37
N PRO A 128 0.46 4.02 19.87
CA PRO A 128 -0.90 3.91 19.36
C PRO A 128 -1.02 3.02 18.10
N THR A 129 0.09 2.64 17.48
CA THR A 129 0.15 1.74 16.32
C THR A 129 0.21 0.26 16.69
N LYS A 130 0.54 -0.05 17.94
CA LYS A 130 0.59 -1.41 18.48
C LYS A 130 -0.75 -1.78 19.12
N ARG A 131 -1.70 -2.21 18.29
CA ARG A 131 -2.98 -2.75 18.72
C ARG A 131 -3.03 -4.25 18.49
N ASN A 132 -3.91 -4.89 19.25
CA ASN A 132 -4.06 -6.33 19.28
C ASN A 132 -5.40 -6.76 18.69
N GLN A 133 -5.71 -8.05 18.85
CA GLN A 133 -6.95 -8.64 18.35
C GLN A 133 -8.23 -7.95 18.85
N GLU A 134 -8.24 -7.44 20.08
CA GLU A 134 -9.41 -6.73 20.61
C GLU A 134 -9.75 -5.49 19.77
N ALA A 135 -8.74 -4.73 19.34
CA ALA A 135 -8.95 -3.56 18.50
C ALA A 135 -9.49 -3.94 17.11
N VAL A 136 -8.97 -5.02 16.53
CA VAL A 136 -9.45 -5.56 15.23
C VAL A 136 -10.90 -6.00 15.35
N LEU A 137 -11.26 -6.70 16.42
CA LEU A 137 -12.64 -7.14 16.68
C LEU A 137 -13.60 -5.96 16.91
N ASN A 138 -13.18 -4.94 17.67
CA ASN A 138 -13.99 -3.76 17.92
C ASN A 138 -14.20 -2.97 16.62
N MET A 139 -13.15 -2.74 15.84
CA MET A 139 -13.27 -2.08 14.55
C MET A 139 -14.14 -2.87 13.57
N SER A 140 -14.02 -4.21 13.55
CA SER A 140 -14.88 -5.07 12.72
C SER A 140 -16.36 -4.91 13.08
N LYS A 141 -16.69 -4.79 14.38
CA LYS A 141 -18.07 -4.52 14.84
C LYS A 141 -18.54 -3.12 14.44
N ASP A 142 -17.72 -2.10 14.68
CA ASP A 142 -18.06 -0.69 14.41
C ASP A 142 -18.38 -0.47 12.93
N PHE A 143 -17.58 -1.06 12.04
CA PHE A 143 -17.77 -0.97 10.59
C PHE A 143 -18.69 -2.05 10.02
N LYS A 144 -19.21 -2.95 10.86
CA LYS A 144 -20.07 -4.08 10.45
C LYS A 144 -19.42 -4.92 9.34
N ILE A 145 -18.14 -5.25 9.51
CA ILE A 145 -17.41 -6.09 8.57
C ILE A 145 -18.14 -7.43 8.44
N ASN A 146 -18.56 -7.75 7.22
CA ASN A 146 -19.34 -8.93 6.85
C ASN A 146 -18.49 -10.00 6.11
N TYR A 147 -17.24 -9.70 5.80
CA TYR A 147 -16.26 -10.60 5.19
C TYR A 147 -15.30 -11.18 6.25
N ARG A 148 -14.45 -12.13 5.83
CA ARG A 148 -13.54 -12.82 6.76
C ARG A 148 -12.39 -11.91 7.18
N VAL A 149 -12.10 -11.87 8.47
CA VAL A 149 -11.01 -11.08 9.05
C VAL A 149 -9.98 -11.99 9.70
N GLY A 150 -8.71 -11.62 9.59
CA GLY A 150 -7.60 -12.34 10.22
C GLY A 150 -6.36 -11.47 10.33
N PHE A 151 -5.24 -12.11 10.63
CA PHE A 151 -3.92 -11.50 10.71
C PHE A 151 -3.01 -12.12 9.67
N ALA A 152 -2.27 -11.27 8.97
CA ALA A 152 -1.21 -11.70 8.08
C ALA A 152 0.10 -11.81 8.85
N PRO A 153 0.93 -12.83 8.58
CA PRO A 153 2.27 -12.87 9.16
C PRO A 153 3.14 -11.77 8.52
N ASP A 154 4.06 -11.20 9.29
CA ASP A 154 4.91 -10.06 8.87
C ASP A 154 5.61 -10.29 7.53
N ASN A 155 6.09 -11.52 7.31
CA ASN A 155 6.79 -11.90 6.08
C ASN A 155 5.88 -11.87 4.85
N MET A 156 4.57 -12.12 4.99
CA MET A 156 3.62 -12.08 3.89
C MET A 156 3.39 -10.64 3.43
N PHE A 157 3.18 -9.71 4.36
CA PHE A 157 2.93 -8.31 4.00
C PHE A 157 4.12 -7.74 3.20
N VAL A 158 5.34 -8.00 3.67
CA VAL A 158 6.58 -7.59 2.98
C VAL A 158 6.76 -8.28 1.63
N ALA A 159 6.41 -9.56 1.51
CA ALA A 159 6.51 -10.31 0.25
C ALA A 159 5.54 -9.79 -0.81
N PHE A 160 4.34 -9.37 -0.41
CA PHE A 160 3.34 -8.78 -1.30
C PHE A 160 3.73 -7.37 -1.74
N ASP A 161 4.19 -6.54 -0.79
CA ASP A 161 4.70 -5.21 -1.09
C ASP A 161 5.61 -4.67 0.01
N ARG A 162 6.85 -4.33 -0.35
CA ARG A 162 7.88 -3.86 0.59
C ARG A 162 7.70 -2.41 1.03
N SER A 163 6.70 -1.72 0.50
CA SER A 163 6.43 -0.32 0.83
C SER A 163 6.02 -0.11 2.29
N GLY A 164 5.48 -1.14 2.94
CA GLY A 164 5.00 -1.06 4.33
C GLY A 164 3.76 -0.17 4.52
N VAL A 165 3.09 0.24 3.44
CA VAL A 165 1.91 1.13 3.54
C VAL A 165 0.60 0.35 3.56
N VAL A 166 -0.40 0.85 4.27
CA VAL A 166 -1.78 0.34 4.24
C VAL A 166 -2.77 1.50 3.96
N PRO A 167 -3.93 1.26 3.35
CA PRO A 167 -4.42 -0.04 2.90
C PRO A 167 -3.75 -0.50 1.60
N GLN A 168 -3.77 -1.81 1.36
CA GLN A 168 -3.43 -2.39 0.06
C GLN A 168 -4.38 -3.53 -0.27
N THR A 169 -4.97 -3.51 -1.46
CA THR A 169 -5.91 -4.53 -1.90
C THR A 169 -5.35 -5.29 -3.11
N PHE A 170 -5.38 -6.61 -3.05
CA PHE A 170 -4.94 -7.52 -4.11
C PHE A 170 -6.14 -8.33 -4.59
N ILE A 171 -6.33 -8.39 -5.90
CA ILE A 171 -7.43 -9.12 -6.53
C ILE A 171 -6.83 -10.24 -7.37
N PHE A 172 -7.18 -11.47 -7.01
CA PHE A 172 -6.77 -12.69 -7.68
C PHE A 172 -7.93 -13.31 -8.45
N GLY A 173 -7.67 -13.77 -9.67
CA GLY A 173 -8.60 -14.55 -10.48
C GLY A 173 -8.84 -15.96 -9.92
N LYS A 174 -9.79 -16.68 -10.54
CA LYS A 174 -10.19 -18.04 -10.12
C LYS A 174 -9.04 -19.06 -10.16
N ASP A 175 -8.10 -18.87 -11.07
CA ASP A 175 -6.88 -19.66 -11.24
C ASP A 175 -5.72 -19.20 -10.33
N GLY A 176 -5.91 -18.09 -9.60
CA GLY A 176 -4.90 -17.47 -8.76
C GLY A 176 -4.04 -16.42 -9.46
N THR A 177 -4.31 -16.09 -10.73
CA THR A 177 -3.59 -15.01 -11.40
C THR A 177 -3.86 -13.68 -10.69
N LEU A 178 -2.82 -12.92 -10.33
CA LEU A 178 -2.99 -11.56 -9.83
C LEU A 178 -3.54 -10.66 -10.95
N ILE A 179 -4.78 -10.20 -10.78
CA ILE A 179 -5.45 -9.30 -11.72
C ILE A 179 -5.09 -7.85 -11.41
N LYS A 180 -5.03 -7.49 -10.12
CA LYS A 180 -4.78 -6.11 -9.70
C LYS A 180 -4.16 -6.02 -8.30
N HIS A 181 -3.28 -5.04 -8.14
CA HIS A 181 -2.82 -4.52 -6.86
C HIS A 181 -3.20 -3.04 -6.78
N VAL A 182 -3.98 -2.67 -5.77
CA VAL A 182 -4.36 -1.29 -5.45
C VAL A 182 -3.64 -0.87 -4.18
N ARG A 183 -2.87 0.22 -4.24
CA ARG A 183 -2.18 0.80 -3.08
C ARG A 183 -2.90 2.06 -2.62
N GLY A 184 -3.17 2.15 -1.33
CA GLY A 184 -3.84 3.29 -0.70
C GLY A 184 -5.33 3.36 -1.03
N PHE A 185 -5.94 4.48 -0.65
CA PHE A 185 -7.37 4.71 -0.85
C PHE A 185 -7.62 6.14 -1.32
N ASN A 186 -8.39 6.27 -2.39
CA ASN A 186 -8.97 7.51 -2.87
C ASN A 186 -10.48 7.31 -3.04
N PRO A 187 -11.33 8.07 -2.31
CA PRO A 187 -12.78 7.86 -2.31
C PRO A 187 -13.43 8.06 -3.68
N ASN A 188 -12.79 8.80 -4.60
CA ASN A 188 -13.32 9.07 -5.93
C ASN A 188 -12.88 8.06 -6.99
N VAL A 189 -11.96 7.15 -6.65
CA VAL A 189 -11.32 6.24 -7.63
C VAL A 189 -11.38 4.80 -7.16
N THR A 190 -10.93 4.53 -5.93
CA THR A 190 -10.72 3.18 -5.42
C THR A 190 -11.99 2.33 -5.44
N PRO A 191 -13.19 2.80 -5.06
CA PRO A 191 -14.39 1.96 -5.06
C PRO A 191 -14.73 1.42 -6.46
N LYS A 192 -14.63 2.29 -7.48
CA LYS A 192 -14.85 1.89 -8.88
C LYS A 192 -13.75 0.95 -9.37
N GLU A 193 -12.49 1.27 -9.06
CA GLU A 193 -11.35 0.44 -9.47
C GLU A 193 -11.44 -0.98 -8.90
N LEU A 194 -11.84 -1.14 -7.64
CA LEU A 194 -12.06 -2.45 -7.04
C LEU A 194 -13.17 -3.22 -7.75
N ARG A 195 -14.34 -2.58 -7.97
CA ARG A 195 -15.47 -3.19 -8.68
C ARG A 195 -15.07 -3.66 -10.08
N ASP A 196 -14.49 -2.78 -10.88
CA ASP A 196 -14.10 -3.08 -12.27
C ASP A 196 -13.12 -4.27 -12.35
N ASN A 197 -12.18 -4.36 -11.40
CA ASN A 197 -11.20 -5.45 -11.38
C ASN A 197 -11.75 -6.76 -10.80
N ILE A 198 -12.72 -6.71 -9.88
CA ILE A 198 -13.46 -7.90 -9.44
C ILE A 198 -14.27 -8.47 -10.61
N ASP A 199 -14.99 -7.62 -11.35
CA ASP A 199 -15.73 -8.04 -12.54
C ASP A 199 -14.80 -8.64 -13.59
N LYS A 200 -13.64 -8.03 -13.81
CA LYS A 200 -12.61 -8.60 -14.70
C LYS A 200 -12.14 -9.98 -14.22
N ALA A 201 -11.90 -10.15 -12.92
CA ALA A 201 -11.44 -11.42 -12.34
C ALA A 201 -12.50 -12.53 -12.42
N LEU A 202 -13.79 -12.17 -12.34
CA LEU A 202 -14.89 -13.13 -12.52
C LEU A 202 -14.98 -13.67 -13.95
N ASN A 203 -14.60 -12.83 -14.93
CA ASN A 203 -14.67 -13.13 -16.35
C ASN A 203 -13.36 -13.70 -16.95
N SER A 204 -12.28 -13.77 -16.15
CA SER A 204 -11.04 -14.44 -16.55
C SER A 204 -11.11 -15.96 -16.43
#